data_AF-A0A937W318-F1
#
_entry.id   AF-A0A937W318-F1
#
_cell.length_a   1.000
_cell.length_b   1.000
_cell.length_c   1.000
_cell.angle_alpha   90.00
_cell.angle_beta   90.00
_cell.angle_gamma   90.00
#
_symmetry.space_group_name_H-M   'P 1'
#
loop_
_entity.id
_entity.type
_entity.pdbx_description
1 polymer ?
#
loop_
_entity_poly.entity_id
_entity_poly.type
_entity_poly.pdbx_seq_one_letter_code
_entity_poly.pdbx_strand_id
1 'polypeptide(L)'
;MPPHSRAEGIIAVPEGARVHAAVDGFVARLVVAPGTHVRQGAVLGRTVPAATQQLPSLALSTQGGGGIATDPRDAEGHKALIRFFELDVHLLAAEEVRHVSGRAYVRFDHGWEPLAQRWYRQLRGLFLSRFAV
;
A
#
# COMPACT_ATOMS: atom_id res chain seq x y z
N MET A 1 3.75 -3.51 59.97
CA MET A 1 3.96 -3.63 58.52
C MET A 1 2.59 -3.75 57.87
N PRO A 2 2.20 -2.90 56.88
CA PRO A 2 0.93 -3.07 56.20
C PRO A 2 1.03 -4.20 55.15
N PRO A 3 -0.09 -4.88 54.81
CA PRO A 3 -0.09 -5.95 53.82
C PRO A 3 0.12 -5.39 52.42
N HIS A 4 0.97 -6.05 51.63
CA HIS A 4 1.12 -5.80 50.20
C HIS A 4 0.67 -7.05 49.45
N SER A 5 -0.10 -6.85 48.39
CA SER A 5 -0.50 -7.89 47.44
C SER A 5 0.12 -7.53 46.10
N ARG A 6 0.81 -8.50 45.49
CA ARG A 6 1.46 -8.34 44.18
C ARG A 6 0.69 -9.18 43.18
N ALA A 7 0.15 -8.54 42.15
CA ALA A 7 -0.50 -9.20 41.04
C ALA A 7 0.33 -8.94 39.77
N GLU A 8 0.55 -9.99 38.99
CA GLU A 8 1.15 -9.89 37.66
C GLU A 8 0.03 -9.77 36.64
N GLY A 9 0.15 -8.81 35.72
CA GLY A 9 -0.81 -8.56 34.66
C GLY A 9 -0.12 -8.37 33.32
N ILE A 10 -0.70 -8.92 32.27
CA ILE A 10 -0.27 -8.72 30.89
C ILE A 10 -1.09 -7.58 30.28
N ILE A 11 -0.41 -6.59 29.68
CA ILE A 11 -1.07 -5.51 28.96
C ILE A 11 -1.50 -6.05 27.60
N ALA A 12 -2.79 -6.35 27.47
CA ALA A 12 -3.37 -6.76 26.20
C ALA A 12 -3.53 -5.55 25.27
N VAL A 13 -3.31 -5.78 23.97
CA VAL A 13 -3.57 -4.79 22.92
C VAL A 13 -5.07 -4.79 22.61
N PRO A 14 -5.77 -3.64 22.69
CA PRO A 14 -7.20 -3.57 22.42
C PRO A 14 -7.53 -3.88 20.96
N GLU A 15 -8.75 -4.38 20.70
CA GLU A 15 -9.27 -4.56 19.34
C GLU A 15 -9.28 -3.19 18.61
N GLY A 16 -8.72 -3.15 17.39
CA GLY A 16 -8.55 -1.93 16.60
C GLY A 16 -7.17 -1.26 16.67
N ALA A 17 -6.27 -1.70 17.56
CA ALA A 17 -4.88 -1.23 17.58
C ALA A 17 -3.94 -1.99 16.60
N ARG A 18 -4.48 -2.98 15.87
CA ARG A 18 -3.77 -3.66 14.78
C ARG A 18 -4.02 -2.95 13.47
N VAL A 19 -2.94 -2.62 12.76
CA VAL A 19 -3.03 -2.03 11.42
C VAL A 19 -2.69 -3.10 10.40
N HIS A 20 -3.60 -3.31 9.47
CA HIS A 20 -3.42 -4.21 8.34
C HIS A 20 -3.00 -3.38 7.12
N ALA A 21 -2.10 -3.93 6.30
CA ALA A 21 -1.81 -3.33 5.01
C ALA A 21 -3.07 -3.42 4.15
N ALA A 22 -3.40 -2.33 3.43
CA ALA A 22 -4.55 -2.29 2.54
C ALA A 22 -4.36 -3.18 1.30
N VAL A 23 -3.12 -3.37 0.86
CA VAL A 23 -2.76 -4.15 -0.33
C VAL A 23 -1.66 -5.16 -0.02
N ASP A 24 -1.71 -6.29 -0.71
CA ASP A 24 -0.61 -7.25 -0.75
C ASP A 24 0.61 -6.62 -1.45
N GLY A 25 1.77 -6.70 -0.80
CA GLY A 25 2.97 -6.08 -1.32
C GLY A 25 4.12 -6.02 -0.34
N PHE A 26 5.14 -5.26 -0.71
CA PHE A 26 6.35 -5.08 0.10
C PHE A 26 6.33 -3.72 0.80
N VAL A 27 6.64 -3.71 2.10
CA VAL A 27 6.84 -2.45 2.84
C VAL A 27 8.15 -1.84 2.38
N ALA A 28 8.09 -0.79 1.54
CA ALA A 28 9.27 -0.13 1.02
C ALA A 28 9.91 0.81 2.06
N ARG A 29 9.10 1.40 2.94
CA ARG A 29 9.60 2.28 4.01
C ARG A 29 8.61 2.39 5.15
N LEU A 30 9.10 2.28 6.38
CA LEU A 30 8.40 2.74 7.58
C LEU A 30 8.64 4.24 7.75
N VAL A 31 7.55 5.01 7.88
CA VAL A 31 7.59 6.48 8.05
C VAL A 31 7.57 6.85 9.53
N VAL A 32 7.16 5.92 10.40
CA VAL A 32 7.04 6.11 11.84
C VAL A 32 8.07 5.27 12.59
N ALA A 33 8.77 5.88 13.55
CA ALA A 33 9.69 5.18 14.44
C ALA A 33 8.93 4.36 15.50
N PRO A 34 9.41 3.15 15.87
CA PRO A 34 8.80 2.36 16.94
C PRO A 34 8.62 3.16 18.23
N GLY A 35 7.48 2.98 18.92
CA GLY A 35 7.16 3.70 20.17
C GLY A 35 6.55 5.09 19.99
N THR A 36 6.38 5.57 18.75
CA THR A 36 5.72 6.85 18.49
C THR A 36 4.19 6.71 18.60
N HIS A 37 3.54 7.61 19.33
CA HIS A 37 2.08 7.70 19.35
C HIS A 37 1.55 8.20 18.02
N VAL A 38 0.62 7.46 17.43
CA VAL A 38 -0.02 7.79 16.15
C VAL A 38 -1.51 8.03 16.35
N ARG A 39 -2.08 8.93 15.55
CA ARG A 39 -3.53 9.19 15.51
C ARG A 39 -4.14 8.44 14.33
N GLN A 40 -5.44 8.21 14.38
CA GLN A 40 -6.18 7.64 13.26
C GLN A 40 -5.95 8.47 11.99
N GLY A 41 -5.65 7.80 10.87
CA GLY A 41 -5.30 8.44 9.60
C GLY A 41 -3.82 8.82 9.45
N ALA A 42 -2.97 8.62 10.47
CA ALA A 42 -1.53 8.83 10.33
C ALA A 42 -0.91 7.80 9.37
N VAL A 43 -0.05 8.28 8.47
CA VAL A 43 0.69 7.41 7.53
C VAL A 43 1.80 6.69 8.29
N LEU A 44 1.67 5.37 8.43
CA LEU A 44 2.64 4.53 9.16
C LEU A 44 3.82 4.09 8.29
N GLY A 45 3.57 3.88 7.00
CA GLY A 45 4.54 3.34 6.07
C GLY A 45 4.07 3.47 4.63
N ARG A 46 5.00 3.23 3.70
CA ARG A 46 4.72 3.16 2.28
C ARG A 46 4.92 1.72 1.81
N THR A 47 3.87 1.13 1.28
CA THR A 47 3.88 -0.18 0.64
C THR A 47 3.98 -0.01 -0.87
N VAL A 48 4.68 -0.92 -1.54
CA VAL A 48 4.68 -1.04 -2.99
C VAL A 48 3.78 -2.23 -3.32
N PRO A 49 2.69 -2.02 -4.08
CA PRO A 49 1.78 -3.10 -4.42
C PRO A 49 2.50 -4.16 -5.24
N ALA A 50 2.18 -5.43 -4.99
CA ALA A 50 2.61 -6.52 -5.85
C ALA A 50 1.75 -6.53 -7.12
N ALA A 51 2.35 -6.84 -8.26
CA ALA A 51 1.59 -7.01 -9.50
C ALA A 51 0.80 -8.32 -9.41
N THR A 52 -0.51 -8.25 -9.63
CA THR A 52 -1.43 -9.41 -9.58
C THR A 52 -2.01 -9.69 -10.97
N GLN A 53 -2.46 -10.92 -11.17
CA GLN A 53 -3.33 -11.29 -12.30
C GLN A 53 -4.76 -11.57 -11.82
N GLN A 54 -5.02 -11.65 -10.53
CA GLN A 54 -6.36 -11.93 -10.03
C GLN A 54 -7.21 -10.67 -10.13
N LEU A 55 -8.32 -10.75 -10.85
CA LEU A 55 -9.25 -9.64 -11.00
C LEU A 55 -10.09 -9.44 -9.73
N PRO A 56 -10.15 -8.21 -9.19
CA PRO A 56 -11.03 -7.89 -8.06
C PRO A 56 -12.52 -8.05 -8.40
N SER A 57 -12.87 -7.86 -9.68
CA SER A 57 -14.22 -8.01 -10.19
C SER A 57 -14.22 -8.32 -11.69
N LEU A 58 -15.11 -9.22 -12.11
CA LEU A 58 -15.34 -9.52 -13.52
C LEU A 58 -15.82 -8.31 -14.33
N ALA A 59 -16.40 -7.28 -13.70
CA ALA A 59 -16.80 -6.04 -14.38
C ALA A 59 -15.60 -5.27 -14.97
N LEU A 60 -14.38 -5.52 -14.49
CA LEU A 60 -13.16 -4.96 -15.05
C LEU A 60 -12.66 -5.73 -16.28
N SER A 61 -13.18 -6.94 -16.51
CA SER A 61 -12.81 -7.77 -17.66
C SER A 61 -13.48 -7.30 -18.95
N THR A 62 -12.86 -7.58 -20.10
CA THR A 62 -13.46 -7.32 -21.42
C THR A 62 -14.80 -8.03 -21.62
N GLN A 63 -14.98 -9.19 -20.98
CA GLN A 63 -16.24 -9.95 -21.01
C GLN A 63 -17.34 -9.27 -20.15
N GLY A 64 -16.94 -8.61 -19.06
CA GLY A 64 -17.83 -7.88 -18.16
C GLY A 64 -18.01 -6.39 -18.49
N GLY A 65 -17.57 -5.93 -19.66
CA GLY A 65 -17.69 -4.53 -20.11
C GLY A 65 -16.54 -3.60 -19.66
N GLY A 66 -15.51 -4.16 -19.03
CA GLY A 66 -14.25 -3.50 -18.70
C GLY A 66 -13.21 -3.59 -19.81
N GLY A 67 -11.97 -3.21 -19.50
CA GLY A 67 -10.87 -3.12 -20.47
C GLY A 67 -9.78 -4.18 -20.32
N ILE A 68 -9.87 -5.06 -19.32
CA ILE A 68 -8.81 -6.02 -19.01
C ILE A 68 -9.13 -7.37 -19.67
N ALA A 69 -8.27 -7.84 -20.56
CA ALA A 69 -8.44 -9.17 -21.15
C ALA A 69 -8.19 -10.26 -20.09
N THR A 70 -9.02 -11.29 -20.07
CA THR A 70 -8.87 -12.47 -19.20
C THR A 70 -8.15 -13.60 -19.93
N ASP A 71 -7.52 -14.51 -19.18
CA ASP A 71 -6.88 -15.70 -19.72
C ASP A 71 -7.94 -16.66 -20.28
N PRO A 72 -7.91 -17.01 -21.58
CA PRO A 72 -8.89 -17.93 -22.17
C PRO A 72 -8.87 -19.34 -21.58
N ARG A 73 -7.78 -19.71 -20.88
CA ARG A 73 -7.64 -21.02 -20.22
C ARG A 73 -8.32 -21.06 -18.85
N ASP A 74 -8.68 -19.90 -18.31
CA ASP A 74 -9.42 -19.77 -17.07
C ASP A 74 -10.92 -19.69 -17.37
N ALA A 75 -11.63 -20.81 -17.17
CA ALA A 75 -13.07 -20.91 -17.45
C ALA A 75 -13.92 -19.97 -16.57
N GLU A 76 -13.40 -19.58 -15.40
CA GLU A 76 -14.09 -18.63 -14.51
C GLU A 76 -13.78 -17.17 -14.86
N GLY A 77 -12.75 -16.92 -15.67
CA GLY A 77 -12.37 -15.58 -16.11
C GLY A 77 -11.86 -14.67 -15.00
N HIS A 78 -11.43 -15.23 -13.86
CA HIS A 78 -10.92 -14.47 -12.72
C HIS A 78 -9.47 -14.01 -12.92
N LYS A 79 -8.77 -14.62 -13.87
CA LYS A 79 -7.38 -14.30 -14.17
C LYS A 79 -7.24 -13.38 -15.37
N ALA A 80 -6.65 -12.21 -15.15
CA ALA A 80 -6.21 -11.31 -16.20
C ALA A 80 -5.04 -11.90 -17.00
N LEU A 81 -5.08 -11.67 -18.31
CA LEU A 81 -4.03 -12.06 -19.25
C LEU A 81 -2.72 -11.33 -18.98
N ILE A 82 -2.79 -10.12 -18.43
CA ILE A 82 -1.65 -9.29 -18.04
C ILE A 82 -1.56 -9.15 -16.51
N ARG A 83 -0.37 -8.82 -16.01
CA ARG A 83 -0.20 -8.37 -14.63
C ARG A 83 -0.56 -6.89 -14.51
N PHE A 84 -1.30 -6.52 -13.47
CA PHE A 84 -1.66 -5.15 -13.15
C PHE A 84 -1.46 -4.86 -11.66
N PHE A 85 -1.50 -3.59 -11.29
CA PHE A 85 -1.38 -3.14 -9.90
C PHE A 85 -2.70 -2.57 -9.43
N GLU A 86 -3.09 -2.93 -8.22
CA GLU A 86 -4.24 -2.35 -7.53
C GLU A 86 -3.77 -1.18 -6.65
N LEU A 87 -4.44 -0.04 -6.78
CA LEU A 87 -4.13 1.17 -6.03
C LEU A 87 -5.42 1.74 -5.43
N ASP A 88 -5.49 1.74 -4.11
CA ASP A 88 -6.53 2.47 -3.39
C ASP A 88 -6.16 3.94 -3.26
N VAL A 89 -7.07 4.81 -3.73
CA VAL A 89 -6.89 6.26 -3.65
C VAL A 89 -7.83 6.83 -2.60
N HIS A 90 -7.27 7.32 -1.50
CA HIS A 90 -8.03 8.04 -0.48
C HIS A 90 -8.20 9.51 -0.87
N LEU A 91 -9.45 9.95 -0.98
CA LEU A 91 -9.78 11.35 -1.25
C LEU A 91 -9.80 12.14 0.07
N LEU A 92 -8.92 13.14 0.20
CA LEU A 92 -8.78 13.95 1.42
C LEU A 92 -9.94 14.95 1.63
N ALA A 93 -10.74 15.20 0.60
CA ALA A 93 -11.88 16.11 0.64
C ALA A 93 -13.02 15.53 -0.20
N ALA A 94 -13.64 14.46 0.31
CA ALA A 94 -14.89 13.98 -0.25
C ALA A 94 -16.05 14.71 0.43
N GLU A 95 -16.42 15.89 -0.06
CA GLU A 95 -17.82 16.30 0.06
C GLU A 95 -18.67 15.17 -0.53
N GLU A 96 -19.50 14.55 0.31
CA GLU A 96 -20.48 13.49 0.01
C GLU A 96 -20.35 12.87 -1.40
N VAL A 97 -19.63 11.74 -1.51
CA VAL A 97 -19.63 10.93 -2.74
C VAL A 97 -21.04 10.39 -2.96
N ARG A 98 -21.88 11.18 -3.64
CA ARG A 98 -23.26 10.84 -4.02
C ARG A 98 -23.35 9.91 -5.23
N HIS A 99 -22.22 9.49 -5.79
CA HIS A 99 -22.17 8.67 -7.00
C HIS A 99 -21.43 7.37 -6.72
N VAL A 100 -22.18 6.30 -6.50
CA VAL A 100 -21.69 4.92 -6.60
C VAL A 100 -21.57 4.60 -8.11
N SER A 101 -20.48 3.96 -8.54
CA SER A 101 -20.20 3.56 -9.94
C SER A 101 -19.71 4.65 -10.92
N GLY A 102 -19.05 5.71 -10.44
CA GLY A 102 -18.38 6.70 -11.30
C GLY A 102 -16.98 6.25 -11.78
N ARG A 103 -16.54 6.70 -12.96
CA ARG A 103 -15.14 6.56 -13.41
C ARG A 103 -14.34 7.77 -12.95
N ALA A 104 -13.23 7.53 -12.25
CA ALA A 104 -12.28 8.58 -11.87
C ALA A 104 -11.02 8.49 -12.75
N TYR A 105 -10.56 9.64 -13.25
CA TYR A 105 -9.29 9.73 -13.95
C TYR A 105 -8.24 10.30 -12.99
N VAL A 106 -7.21 9.51 -12.70
CA VAL A 106 -6.10 9.91 -11.83
C VAL A 106 -4.88 10.20 -12.70
N ARG A 107 -4.35 11.43 -12.62
CA ARG A 107 -3.10 11.81 -13.27
C ARG A 107 -1.96 11.75 -12.26
N PHE A 108 -1.01 10.85 -12.48
CA PHE A 108 0.18 10.74 -11.65
C PHE A 108 1.26 11.70 -12.14
N ASP A 109 1.57 12.73 -11.35
CA ASP A 109 2.75 13.56 -11.54
C ASP A 109 3.94 12.89 -10.84
N HIS A 110 5.01 12.62 -11.60
CA HIS A 110 6.21 11.94 -11.09
C HIS A 110 7.29 12.92 -10.62
N GLY A 111 7.03 14.23 -10.69
CA GLY A 111 8.00 15.27 -10.41
C GLY A 111 9.11 15.36 -11.45
N TRP A 112 9.70 16.55 -11.57
CA TRP A 112 10.93 16.74 -12.31
C TRP A 112 12.10 16.44 -11.38
N GLU A 113 12.74 15.29 -11.58
CA GLU A 113 14.00 14.98 -10.90
C GLU A 113 15.18 15.16 -11.86
N PRO A 114 16.05 16.16 -11.65
CA PRO A 114 17.25 16.37 -12.46
C PRO A 114 18.03 15.07 -12.62
N LEU A 115 18.45 14.77 -13.86
CA LEU A 115 19.27 13.58 -14.14
C LEU A 115 20.48 13.52 -13.20
N ALA A 116 21.15 14.66 -12.98
CA ALA A 116 22.28 14.76 -12.05
C ALA A 116 21.97 14.25 -10.63
N GLN A 117 20.78 14.55 -10.09
CA GLN A 117 20.38 14.07 -8.76
C GLN A 117 20.09 12.56 -8.75
N ARG A 118 19.48 12.02 -9.82
CA ARG A 118 19.28 10.57 -9.97
C ARG A 118 20.60 9.82 -10.04
N TRP A 119 21.54 10.31 -10.84
CA TRP A 119 22.88 9.75 -10.99
C TRP A 119 23.70 9.85 -9.68
N TYR A 120 23.67 11.00 -9.00
CA TYR A 120 24.38 11.17 -7.73
C TYR A 120 23.89 10.20 -6.65
N ARG A 121 22.57 9.98 -6.51
CA ARG A 121 22.04 9.00 -5.53
C ARG A 121 22.50 7.57 -5.82
N GLN A 122 22.51 7.17 -7.10
CA GLN A 122 23.00 5.84 -7.49
C GLN A 122 24.50 5.70 -7.22
N LEU A 123 25.30 6.68 -7.61
CA LEU A 123 26.75 6.68 -7.38
C LEU A 123 27.11 6.71 -5.89
N ARG A 124 26.38 7.51 -5.09
CA ARG A 124 26.55 7.54 -3.63
C ARG A 124 26.27 6.18 -3.00
N GLY A 125 25.25 5.46 -3.48
CA GLY A 125 24.95 4.11 -3.00
C GLY A 125 26.08 3.11 -3.27
N LEU A 126 26.66 3.18 -4.47
CA LEU A 126 27.80 2.34 -4.87
C LEU A 126 29.08 2.68 -4.10
N PHE A 127 29.29 3.96 -3.81
CA PHE A 127 30.46 4.40 -3.05
C PHE A 127 30.36 3.96 -1.58
N LEU A 128 29.18 4.12 -0.96
CA LEU A 128 28.96 3.70 0.43
C LEU A 128 28.95 2.17 0.59
N SER A 129 28.52 1.40 -0.41
CA SER A 129 28.57 -0.07 -0.33
C SER A 129 29.98 -0.65 -0.48
N ARG A 130 30.91 0.08 -1.12
CA ARG A 130 32.29 -0.37 -1.36
C ARG A 130 33.31 0.15 -0.34
N PHE A 131 33.07 1.32 0.25
CA PHE A 131 34.04 1.99 1.12
C PHE A 131 33.64 2.06 2.61
N ALA A 132 32.48 1.52 3.00
CA ALA A 132 32.15 1.31 4.40
C ALA A 132 32.80 0.02 4.92
N VAL A 133 34.05 0.16 5.39
CA VAL A 133 34.69 -0.72 6.40
C VAL A 133 34.76 0.07 7.70
#